data_AF-A0A1H0FDW1-F1
#
_entry.id   AF-A0A1H0FDW1-F1
#
_cell.length_a   1.000
_cell.length_b   1.000
_cell.length_c   1.000
_cell.angle_alpha   90.00
_cell.angle_beta   90.00
_cell.angle_gamma   90.00
#
_symmetry.space_group_name_H-M   'P 1'
#
loop_
_entity.id
_entity.type
_entity.pdbx_description
1 polymer ?
#
loop_
_entity_poly.entity_id
_entity_poly.type
_entity_poly.pdbx_seq_one_letter_code
_entity_poly.pdbx_strand_id
1 'polypeptide(L)'
;MCLLANLPNSIPVSVVMVSQAYYKRYGKFRPRSTGEVSPEKLFSLMEDAKILSQRARSRYLTNWNRLLEDNGNLRLRKNRQVETVPEDYFDQEIIERAKRISREKFHRKSDGFFYAVRLVGEIIGRQKQRIRDDLIEWRIRCLIQRNVFTYQGTLTSMRLYMIKSVIDSID
;
A
#
# COMPACT_ATOMS: atom_id res chain seq x y z
N MET A 1 -13.96 10.09 0.97
CA MET A 1 -15.21 10.51 0.30
C MET A 1 -15.23 9.90 -1.10
N CYS A 2 -16.24 9.10 -1.45
CA CYS A 2 -16.39 8.58 -2.82
C CYS A 2 -17.18 9.61 -3.66
N LEU A 3 -16.57 10.16 -4.69
CA LEU A 3 -17.19 11.15 -5.60
C LEU A 3 -18.53 10.62 -6.16
N LEU A 4 -18.57 9.34 -6.54
CA LEU A 4 -19.75 8.70 -7.12
C LEU A 4 -20.97 8.67 -6.19
N ALA A 5 -20.75 8.60 -4.88
CA ALA A 5 -21.83 8.58 -3.88
C ALA A 5 -22.54 9.93 -3.72
N ASN A 6 -21.88 11.02 -4.14
CA ASN A 6 -22.42 12.38 -4.03
C ASN A 6 -22.93 12.92 -5.38
N LEU A 7 -22.73 12.19 -6.48
CA LEU A 7 -23.22 12.58 -7.79
C LEU A 7 -24.67 12.08 -7.99
N PRO A 8 -25.59 12.94 -8.49
CA PRO A 8 -26.92 12.51 -8.92
C PRO A 8 -26.85 11.34 -9.90
N ASN A 9 -27.81 10.41 -9.80
CA ASN A 9 -27.87 9.23 -10.67
C ASN A 9 -28.08 9.58 -12.15
N SER A 10 -28.64 10.76 -12.44
CA SER A 10 -28.84 11.29 -13.79
C SER A 10 -27.53 11.71 -14.49
N ILE A 11 -26.46 11.99 -13.74
CA ILE A 11 -25.19 12.40 -14.34
C ILE A 11 -24.46 11.16 -14.89
N PRO A 12 -24.19 11.10 -16.20
CA PRO A 12 -23.42 10.01 -16.78
C PRO A 12 -21.98 10.06 -16.27
N VAL A 13 -21.45 8.91 -15.89
CA VAL A 13 -20.08 8.76 -15.41
C VAL A 13 -19.36 7.79 -16.32
N SER A 14 -18.12 8.11 -16.67
CA SER A 14 -17.25 7.22 -17.43
C SER A 14 -16.01 6.85 -16.62
N VAL A 15 -15.51 5.64 -16.84
CA VAL A 15 -14.33 5.11 -16.14
C VAL A 15 -13.27 4.72 -17.15
N VAL A 16 -12.03 5.12 -16.90
CA VAL A 16 -10.84 4.68 -17.64
C VAL A 16 -10.05 3.72 -16.75
N MET A 17 -9.85 2.48 -17.21
CA MET A 17 -8.95 1.53 -16.55
C MET A 17 -7.51 1.84 -16.95
N VAL A 18 -6.91 2.86 -16.33
CA VAL A 18 -5.60 3.45 -16.70
C VAL A 18 -4.53 2.41 -16.95
N SER A 19 -4.36 1.43 -16.05
CA SER A 19 -3.36 0.37 -16.20
C SER A 19 -3.54 -0.46 -17.48
N GLN A 20 -4.80 -0.73 -17.87
CA GLN A 20 -5.12 -1.51 -19.05
C GLN A 20 -5.00 -0.66 -20.32
N ALA A 21 -5.55 0.55 -20.31
CA ALA A 21 -5.49 1.48 -21.45
C ALA A 21 -4.03 1.84 -21.79
N TYR A 22 -3.23 2.17 -20.77
CA TYR A 22 -1.81 2.46 -20.94
C TYR A 22 -1.04 1.27 -21.53
N TYR A 23 -1.24 0.06 -20.98
CA TYR A 23 -0.56 -1.13 -21.47
C TYR A 23 -0.93 -1.44 -22.93
N LYS A 24 -2.21 -1.32 -23.28
CA LYS A 24 -2.72 -1.52 -24.65
C LYS A 24 -2.04 -0.57 -25.64
N ARG A 25 -1.82 0.69 -25.26
CA ARG A 25 -1.29 1.74 -26.14
C ARG A 25 0.25 1.75 -26.22
N TYR A 26 0.92 1.48 -25.10
CA TYR A 26 2.37 1.69 -24.98
C TYR A 26 3.19 0.41 -24.77
N GLY A 27 2.57 -0.74 -24.45
CA GLY A 27 3.16 -2.08 -24.42
C GLY A 27 4.31 -2.35 -23.43
N LYS A 28 4.95 -1.33 -22.85
CA LYS A 28 6.21 -1.45 -22.10
C LYS A 28 6.04 -1.52 -20.59
N PHE A 29 4.96 -0.95 -20.06
CA PHE A 29 4.77 -0.75 -18.64
C PHE A 29 3.29 -0.82 -18.29
N ARG A 30 2.97 -1.35 -17.11
CA ARG A 30 1.61 -1.37 -16.57
C ARG A 30 1.58 -0.52 -15.30
N PRO A 31 1.11 0.74 -15.38
CA PRO A 31 0.99 1.62 -14.22
C PRO A 31 0.18 0.97 -13.11
N ARG A 32 0.64 1.06 -11.85
CA ARG A 32 -0.09 0.58 -10.66
C ARG A 32 -1.15 1.58 -10.21
N SER A 33 -0.95 2.86 -10.51
CA SER A 33 -1.90 3.95 -10.24
C SER A 33 -1.83 5.01 -11.33
N THR A 34 -2.83 5.90 -11.35
CA THR A 34 -2.86 7.07 -12.24
C THR A 34 -1.65 8.00 -12.04
N GLY A 35 -1.10 8.05 -10.82
CA GLY A 35 0.07 8.89 -10.51
C GLY A 35 1.40 8.39 -11.11
N GLU A 36 1.41 7.20 -11.72
CA GLU A 36 2.57 6.68 -12.46
C GLU A 36 2.50 7.00 -13.97
N VAL A 37 1.49 7.77 -14.40
CA VAL A 37 1.29 8.19 -15.79
C VAL A 37 1.48 9.69 -15.89
N SER A 38 2.26 10.15 -16.88
CA SER A 38 2.44 11.58 -17.11
C SER A 38 1.13 12.23 -17.56
N PRO A 39 0.91 13.52 -17.27
CA PRO A 39 -0.33 14.22 -17.65
C PRO A 39 -0.65 14.12 -19.15
N GLU A 40 0.35 14.23 -20.01
CA GLU A 40 0.21 14.20 -21.48
C GLU A 40 -0.31 12.84 -21.93
N LYS A 41 0.22 11.76 -21.35
CA LYS A 41 -0.24 10.40 -21.65
C LYS A 41 -1.61 10.14 -21.05
N LEU A 42 -1.90 10.66 -19.85
CA LEU A 42 -3.17 10.43 -19.17
C LEU A 42 -4.36 10.96 -19.99
N PHE A 43 -4.24 12.16 -20.58
CA PHE A 43 -5.27 12.73 -21.44
C PHE A 43 -5.60 11.82 -22.62
N SER A 44 -4.57 11.26 -23.27
CA SER A 44 -4.76 10.33 -24.40
C SER A 44 -5.57 9.08 -24.02
N LEU A 45 -5.51 8.63 -22.76
CA LEU A 45 -6.25 7.45 -22.29
C LEU A 45 -7.75 7.69 -22.13
N MET A 46 -8.21 8.95 -22.17
CA MET A 46 -9.63 9.28 -22.09
C MET A 46 -10.43 8.70 -23.27
N GLU A 47 -9.79 8.43 -24.40
CA GLU A 47 -10.39 7.74 -25.55
C GLU A 47 -10.82 6.29 -25.21
N ASP A 48 -10.18 5.66 -24.24
CA ASP A 48 -10.54 4.31 -23.75
C ASP A 48 -11.57 4.37 -22.60
N ALA A 49 -12.17 5.54 -22.34
CA ALA A 49 -13.22 5.71 -21.33
C ALA A 49 -14.47 4.91 -21.70
N LYS A 50 -15.04 4.24 -20.70
CA LYS A 50 -16.27 3.47 -20.84
C LYS A 50 -17.34 4.05 -19.93
N ILE A 51 -18.53 4.26 -20.48
CA ILE A 51 -19.69 4.67 -19.71
C ILE A 51 -19.94 3.61 -18.62
N LEU A 52 -20.11 4.09 -17.40
CA LEU A 52 -20.40 3.28 -16.25
C LEU A 52 -21.88 2.87 -16.31
N SER A 53 -22.14 1.57 -16.49
CA SER A 53 -23.52 1.07 -16.49
C SER A 53 -24.18 1.27 -15.13
N GLN A 54 -25.50 1.40 -15.11
CA GLN A 54 -26.26 1.58 -13.86
C GLN A 54 -26.03 0.42 -12.89
N ARG A 55 -25.94 -0.82 -13.40
CA ARG A 55 -25.61 -2.00 -12.57
C ARG A 55 -24.23 -1.87 -11.92
N ALA A 56 -23.22 -1.39 -12.66
CA ALA A 56 -21.87 -1.19 -12.11
C ALA A 56 -21.85 -0.05 -11.08
N ARG A 57 -22.57 1.04 -11.35
CA ARG A 57 -22.77 2.15 -10.40
C ARG A 57 -23.37 1.67 -9.09
N SER A 58 -24.50 0.96 -9.14
CA SER A 58 -25.14 0.41 -7.94
C SER A 58 -24.19 -0.49 -7.15
N ARG A 59 -23.43 -1.36 -7.82
CA ARG A 59 -22.43 -2.21 -7.16
C ARG A 59 -21.35 -1.40 -6.43
N TYR A 60 -20.87 -0.30 -7.01
CA TYR A 60 -19.88 0.56 -6.35
C TYR A 60 -20.48 1.31 -5.15
N LEU A 61 -21.73 1.78 -5.25
CA LEU A 61 -22.44 2.43 -4.15
C LEU A 61 -22.70 1.47 -2.99
N THR A 62 -23.16 0.25 -3.26
CA THR A 62 -23.34 -0.78 -2.24
C THR A 62 -22.02 -1.11 -1.55
N ASN A 63 -20.94 -1.27 -2.32
CA ASN A 63 -19.62 -1.53 -1.74
C ASN A 63 -19.16 -0.35 -0.87
N TRP A 64 -19.37 0.89 -1.33
CA TRP A 64 -19.05 2.09 -0.55
C TRP A 64 -19.80 2.14 0.78
N ASN A 65 -21.11 1.88 0.79
CA ASN A 65 -21.90 1.86 2.03
C ASN A 65 -21.42 0.78 3.00
N ARG A 66 -21.16 -0.43 2.50
CA ARG A 66 -20.57 -1.50 3.31
C ARG A 66 -19.22 -1.07 3.93
N LEU A 67 -18.37 -0.39 3.17
CA LEU A 67 -17.09 0.11 3.70
C LEU A 67 -17.26 1.18 4.78
N LEU A 68 -18.31 2.01 4.69
CA LEU A 68 -18.65 2.98 5.74
C LEU A 68 -19.14 2.26 7.00
N GLU A 69 -19.96 1.21 6.85
CA GLU A 69 -20.48 0.40 7.95
C GLU A 69 -19.37 -0.41 8.65
N ASP A 70 -18.44 -1.01 7.89
CA ASP A 70 -17.30 -1.77 8.42
C ASP A 70 -16.39 -0.94 9.35
N ASN A 71 -16.38 0.39 9.18
CA ASN A 71 -15.62 1.38 9.97
C ASN A 71 -14.16 1.03 10.29
N GLY A 72 -13.48 0.25 9.44
CA GLY A 72 -12.10 -0.15 9.67
C GLY A 72 -11.05 0.83 9.13
N ASN A 73 -9.88 0.81 9.76
CA ASN A 73 -8.79 1.76 9.51
C ASN A 73 -7.91 1.37 8.31
N LEU A 74 -7.72 0.07 8.07
CA LEU A 74 -6.93 -0.43 6.95
C LEU A 74 -7.81 -1.18 5.95
N ARG A 75 -7.62 -0.89 4.67
CA ARG A 75 -8.35 -1.51 3.57
C ARG A 75 -7.40 -1.93 2.47
N LEU A 76 -7.60 -3.12 1.91
CA LEU A 76 -6.79 -3.69 0.84
C LEU A 76 -7.65 -3.98 -0.38
N ARG A 77 -7.04 -3.95 -1.57
CA ARG A 77 -7.72 -4.38 -2.79
C ARG A 77 -7.44 -5.86 -3.05
N LYS A 78 -8.44 -6.71 -2.85
CA LYS A 78 -8.37 -8.16 -3.11
C LYS A 78 -9.47 -8.55 -4.09
N ASN A 79 -9.14 -9.33 -5.12
CA ASN A 79 -10.12 -9.84 -6.09
C ASN A 79 -11.07 -8.77 -6.69
N ARG A 80 -10.54 -7.59 -7.00
CA ARG A 80 -11.30 -6.40 -7.50
C ARG A 80 -12.31 -5.81 -6.51
N GLN A 81 -12.24 -6.21 -5.24
CA GLN A 81 -13.00 -5.63 -4.14
C GLN A 81 -12.05 -4.96 -3.15
N VAL A 82 -12.60 -4.06 -2.35
CA VAL A 82 -11.89 -3.43 -1.24
C VAL A 82 -12.38 -4.10 0.02
N GLU A 83 -11.47 -4.70 0.78
CA GLU A 83 -11.76 -5.43 2.01
C GLU A 83 -11.11 -4.72 3.19
N THR A 84 -11.84 -4.63 4.29
CA THR A 84 -11.33 -4.14 5.56
C THR A 84 -10.46 -5.22 6.20
N VAL A 85 -9.28 -4.84 6.70
CA VAL A 85 -8.37 -5.76 7.39
C VAL A 85 -7.88 -5.14 8.70
N PRO A 86 -7.41 -5.97 9.66
CA PRO A 86 -6.72 -5.48 10.84
C PRO A 86 -5.51 -4.61 10.49
N GLU A 87 -5.18 -3.63 11.33
CA GLU A 87 -4.04 -2.74 11.10
C GLU A 87 -2.69 -3.47 11.14
N ASP A 88 -2.61 -4.56 11.88
CA ASP A 88 -1.45 -5.44 12.00
C ASP A 88 -1.34 -6.48 10.87
N TYR A 89 -2.16 -6.36 9.82
CA TYR A 89 -2.16 -7.28 8.68
C TYR A 89 -0.75 -7.51 8.09
N PHE A 90 0.10 -6.49 8.09
CA PHE A 90 1.47 -6.57 7.56
C PHE A 90 2.53 -6.93 8.60
N ASP A 91 2.20 -7.02 9.89
CA ASP A 91 3.19 -7.16 10.96
C ASP A 91 4.04 -8.42 10.80
N GLN A 92 3.41 -9.55 10.47
CA GLN A 92 4.13 -10.80 10.25
C GLN A 92 5.16 -10.68 9.12
N GLU A 93 4.75 -10.11 7.97
CA GLU A 93 5.66 -9.90 6.84
C GLU A 93 6.80 -8.92 7.19
N ILE A 94 6.49 -7.85 7.94
CA ILE A 94 7.48 -6.89 8.43
C ILE A 94 8.53 -7.59 9.31
N ILE A 95 8.09 -8.44 10.25
CA ILE A 95 8.96 -9.20 11.15
C ILE A 95 9.85 -10.17 10.36
N GLU A 96 9.26 -10.98 9.50
CA GLU A 96 9.99 -11.97 8.69
C GLU A 96 11.08 -11.31 7.83
N ARG A 97 10.75 -10.18 7.21
CA ARG A 97 11.71 -9.42 6.39
C ARG A 97 12.78 -8.74 7.23
N ALA A 98 12.42 -8.23 8.41
CA ALA A 98 13.40 -7.63 9.32
C ALA A 98 14.45 -8.66 9.74
N LYS A 99 14.01 -9.86 10.16
CA LYS A 99 14.91 -10.98 10.50
C LYS A 99 15.82 -11.35 9.33
N ARG A 100 15.27 -11.42 8.12
CA ARG A 100 16.06 -11.71 6.91
C ARG A 100 17.14 -10.65 6.67
N ILE A 101 16.80 -9.36 6.75
CA ILE A 101 17.73 -8.25 6.52
C ILE A 101 18.82 -8.22 7.59
N SER A 102 18.47 -8.38 8.89
CA SER A 102 19.43 -8.40 9.99
C SER A 102 20.52 -9.47 9.82
N ARG A 103 20.20 -10.60 9.17
CA ARG A 103 21.14 -11.72 8.93
C ARG A 103 22.04 -11.52 7.70
N GLU A 104 21.74 -10.54 6.84
CA GLU A 104 22.56 -10.23 5.66
C GLU A 104 23.99 -9.84 6.10
N LYS A 105 25.01 -10.33 5.37
CA LYS A 105 26.44 -10.18 5.74
C LYS A 105 26.84 -8.72 6.03
N PHE A 106 26.22 -7.78 5.31
CA PHE A 106 26.45 -6.35 5.47
C PHE A 106 26.08 -5.84 6.87
N HIS A 107 25.00 -6.37 7.48
CA HIS A 107 24.47 -5.91 8.77
C HIS A 107 25.04 -6.67 9.98
N ARG A 108 25.78 -7.77 9.77
CA ARG A 108 26.45 -8.49 10.88
C ARG A 108 27.47 -7.64 11.62
N LYS A 109 28.13 -6.70 10.93
CA LYS A 109 29.09 -5.77 11.52
C LYS A 109 28.44 -4.73 12.44
N SER A 110 27.15 -4.48 12.27
CA SER A 110 26.34 -3.56 13.08
C SER A 110 25.41 -4.32 14.02
N ASP A 111 25.81 -5.50 14.50
CA ASP A 111 25.01 -6.37 15.38
C ASP A 111 23.60 -6.69 14.81
N GLY A 112 23.43 -6.65 13.49
CA GLY A 112 22.15 -6.87 12.83
C GLY A 112 21.21 -5.66 12.83
N PHE A 113 21.65 -4.48 13.33
CA PHE A 113 20.92 -3.23 13.17
C PHE A 113 20.99 -2.71 11.74
N PHE A 114 19.86 -2.16 11.28
CA PHE A 114 19.76 -1.50 9.98
C PHE A 114 18.68 -0.43 9.99
N TYR A 115 18.77 0.57 9.12
CA TYR A 115 17.80 1.67 9.07
C TYR A 115 16.38 1.20 8.72
N ALA A 116 15.37 1.74 9.39
CA ALA A 116 13.98 1.37 9.15
C ALA A 116 13.54 1.63 7.70
N VAL A 117 14.04 2.70 7.07
CA VAL A 117 13.78 2.99 5.64
C VAL A 117 14.15 1.83 4.70
N ARG A 118 15.16 1.02 5.05
CA ARG A 118 15.53 -0.17 4.26
C ARG A 118 14.45 -1.24 4.33
N LEU A 119 13.84 -1.47 5.50
CA LEU A 119 12.71 -2.39 5.68
C LEU A 119 11.48 -1.89 4.91
N VAL A 120 11.17 -0.61 5.05
CA VAL A 120 10.04 0.04 4.38
C VAL A 120 10.18 -0.12 2.87
N GLY A 121 11.35 0.18 2.30
CA GLY A 121 11.62 0.01 0.87
C GLY A 121 11.54 -1.45 0.41
N GLU A 122 12.02 -2.40 1.22
CA GLU A 122 11.90 -3.83 0.92
C GLU A 122 10.43 -4.29 0.86
N ILE A 123 9.61 -3.88 1.82
CA ILE A 123 8.19 -4.19 1.86
C ILE A 123 7.53 -3.60 0.61
N ILE A 124 7.60 -2.29 0.39
CA ILE A 124 6.93 -1.60 -0.72
C ILE A 124 7.36 -2.16 -2.08
N GLY A 125 8.66 -2.44 -2.25
CA GLY A 125 9.23 -2.94 -3.49
C GLY A 125 8.63 -4.27 -3.94
N ARG A 126 8.18 -5.11 -3.00
CA ARG A 126 7.62 -6.44 -3.30
C ARG A 126 6.10 -6.47 -3.38
N GLN A 127 5.44 -5.42 -2.95
CA GLN A 127 3.98 -5.39 -2.89
C GLN A 127 3.40 -5.17 -4.30
N LYS A 128 2.42 -5.99 -4.66
CA LYS A 128 1.72 -5.90 -5.95
C LYS A 128 0.82 -4.67 -6.03
N GLN A 129 0.33 -4.22 -4.89
CA GLN A 129 -0.45 -2.99 -4.75
C GLN A 129 0.39 -1.90 -4.11
N ARG A 130 0.08 -0.64 -4.43
CA ARG A 130 0.73 0.49 -3.78
C ARG A 130 0.34 0.52 -2.31
N ILE A 131 1.33 0.43 -1.44
CA ILE A 131 1.20 0.66 0.00
C ILE A 131 1.93 1.96 0.31
N ARG A 132 1.36 2.76 1.20
CA ARG A 132 2.04 3.97 1.66
C ARG A 132 3.20 3.59 2.59
N ASP A 133 4.30 4.30 2.45
CA ASP A 133 5.50 4.11 3.25
C ASP A 133 5.28 4.45 4.73
N ASP A 134 4.53 5.52 5.00
CA ASP A 134 4.16 5.94 6.36
C ASP A 134 3.34 4.89 7.11
N LEU A 135 2.47 4.13 6.44
CA LEU A 135 1.75 3.00 7.06
C LEU A 135 2.73 1.94 7.58
N ILE A 136 3.71 1.55 6.75
CA ILE A 136 4.70 0.53 7.14
C ILE A 136 5.62 1.05 8.23
N GLU A 137 6.07 2.31 8.13
CA GLU A 137 6.83 2.96 9.19
C GLU A 137 6.06 2.99 10.52
N TRP A 138 4.78 3.35 10.47
CA TRP A 138 3.92 3.35 11.65
C TRP A 138 3.79 1.96 12.26
N ARG A 139 3.61 0.90 11.45
CA ARG A 139 3.62 -0.49 11.95
C ARG A 139 4.94 -0.87 12.61
N ILE A 140 6.08 -0.49 12.03
CA ILE A 140 7.40 -0.71 12.64
C ILE A 140 7.46 -0.06 14.03
N ARG A 141 6.93 1.16 14.20
CA ARG A 141 6.90 1.84 15.51
C ARG A 141 5.98 1.14 16.50
N CYS A 142 4.82 0.64 16.07
CA CYS A 142 3.97 -0.20 16.92
C CYS A 142 4.69 -1.48 17.36
N LEU A 143 5.48 -2.11 16.48
CA LEU A 143 6.27 -3.29 16.81
C LEU A 143 7.43 -2.97 17.77
N ILE A 144 8.02 -1.78 17.69
CA ILE A 144 8.96 -1.27 18.69
C ILE A 144 8.28 -1.14 20.06
N GLN A 145 7.10 -0.51 20.11
CA GLN A 145 6.34 -0.35 21.36
C GLN A 145 5.94 -1.70 22.00
N ARG A 146 5.75 -2.74 21.17
CA ARG A 146 5.47 -4.12 21.60
C ARG A 146 6.72 -4.94 21.93
N ASN A 147 7.91 -4.33 21.95
CA ASN A 147 9.21 -4.99 22.17
C ASN A 147 9.54 -6.10 21.15
N VAL A 148 8.91 -6.10 19.98
CA VAL A 148 9.26 -7.01 18.87
C VAL A 148 10.56 -6.54 18.20
N PHE A 149 10.74 -5.22 18.12
CA PHE A 149 11.96 -4.58 17.65
C PHE A 149 12.57 -3.73 18.76
N THR A 150 13.90 -3.75 18.83
CA THR A 150 14.67 -2.70 19.51
C THR A 150 15.09 -1.66 18.48
N TYR A 151 15.41 -0.44 18.93
CA TYR A 151 15.79 0.66 18.05
C TYR A 151 16.91 1.53 18.60
N GLN A 152 17.59 2.22 17.69
CA GLN A 152 18.60 3.25 17.98
C GLN A 152 18.31 4.50 17.14
N GLY A 153 18.48 5.69 17.71
CA GLY A 153 18.23 6.96 17.04
C GLY A 153 16.88 7.57 17.41
N THR A 154 16.27 8.35 16.50
CA THR A 154 15.04 9.10 16.76
C THR A 154 13.87 8.61 15.91
N LEU A 155 12.72 8.37 16.57
CA LEU A 155 11.46 8.02 15.93
C LEU A 155 10.77 9.27 15.35
N THR A 156 11.48 10.21 14.73
CA THR A 156 10.87 11.33 14.00
C THR A 156 10.69 11.01 12.52
N SER A 157 11.51 10.12 11.96
CA SER A 157 11.43 9.66 10.57
C SER A 157 12.12 8.30 10.40
N MET A 158 11.61 7.44 9.50
CA MET A 158 12.19 6.13 9.14
C MET A 158 13.68 6.18 8.71
N ARG A 159 14.17 7.37 8.33
CA ARG A 159 15.58 7.58 7.94
C ARG A 159 16.51 7.81 9.12
N LEU A 160 15.97 8.09 10.31
CA LEU A 160 16.71 8.56 11.47
C LEU A 160 16.80 7.55 12.62
N TYR A 161 16.27 6.34 12.42
CA TYR A 161 16.43 5.26 13.38
C TYR A 161 16.73 3.92 12.70
N MET A 162 17.50 3.12 13.42
CA MET A 162 17.81 1.75 13.08
C MET A 162 16.98 0.81 13.96
N ILE A 163 16.69 -0.38 13.45
CA ILE A 163 15.96 -1.43 14.15
C ILE A 163 16.71 -2.75 14.12
N LYS A 164 16.40 -3.62 15.07
CA LYS A 164 16.82 -5.02 15.12
C LYS A 164 15.69 -5.86 15.74
N SER A 165 15.48 -7.07 15.24
CA SER A 165 14.54 -8.05 15.82
C SER A 165 15.04 -8.56 17.18
N VAL A 166 14.18 -8.49 18.20
CA VAL A 166 14.46 -9.02 19.55
C VAL A 166 14.18 -10.53 19.64
N ILE A 167 13.29 -11.05 18.79
CA ILE A 167 12.82 -12.44 18.84
C ILE A 167 13.89 -13.44 18.32
N ASP A 168 15.04 -12.97 17.85
CA ASP A 168 16.18 -13.82 17.46
C ASP A 168 17.30 -13.83 18.52
N SER A 169 17.08 -13.24 19.71
CA SER A 169 18.08 -13.13 20.80
C SER A 169 17.80 -14.04 22.01
N ILE A 170 16.94 -15.05 21.86
CA ILE A 170 16.82 -16.15 22.81
C ILE A 170 17.46 -17.37 22.14
N ASP A 171 18.76 -17.50 22.33
CA ASP A 171 19.49 -18.78 22.26
C ASP A 171 19.65 -19.33 23.67
#